data_AF-A0A3P8JRW1-F1
#
_entry.id   AF-A0A3P8JRW1-F1
#
_cell.length_a   1.000
_cell.length_b   1.000
_cell.length_c   1.000
_cell.angle_alpha   90.00
_cell.angle_beta   90.00
_cell.angle_gamma   90.00
#
_symmetry.space_group_name_H-M   'P 1'
#
loop_
_entity.id
_entity.type
_entity.pdbx_description
1 polymer ?
#
loop_
_entity_poly.entity_id
_entity_poly.type
_entity_poly.pdbx_seq_one_letter_code
_entity_poly.pdbx_strand_id
1 'polypeptide(L)' 'MDGALLSKPQRLTEVEACLTGFVLDEKRIEDAVQALNKIMHEAIGGRWSAPYKIPVFEDMFRQMMQETLAEQKVAKK' A
#
# COMPACT_ATOMS: atom_id res chain seq x y z
N MET A 1 0.49 19.40 10.41
CA MET A 1 1.53 18.38 10.67
C MET A 1 2.13 17.99 9.33
N ASP A 2 3.30 18.53 8.99
CA ASP A 2 3.89 18.45 7.65
C ASP A 2 4.53 17.08 7.34
N GLY A 3 4.53 16.16 8.32
CA GLY A 3 5.05 14.80 8.19
C GLY A 3 4.04 13.75 7.72
N ALA A 4 2.75 13.90 8.02
CA ALA A 4 1.78 12.82 7.82
C ALA A 4 1.33 12.66 6.35
N LEU A 5 1.15 11.40 5.93
CA LEU A 5 0.56 11.03 4.64
C LEU A 5 -0.94 11.31 4.58
N LEU A 6 -1.64 11.16 5.71
CA LEU A 6 -3.08 11.39 5.80
C LEU A 6 -3.34 12.47 6.85
N SER A 7 -4.51 13.10 6.79
CA SER A 7 -4.89 14.14 7.75
C SER A 7 -5.03 13.61 9.18
N LYS A 8 -5.33 12.32 9.33
CA LYS A 8 -5.42 11.57 10.58
C LYS A 8 -5.10 10.09 10.33
N PRO A 9 -4.71 9.32 11.35
CA PRO A 9 -4.69 7.86 11.25
C PRO A 9 -6.07 7.35 10.83
N GLN A 10 -6.11 6.48 9.83
CA GLN A 10 -7.34 5.88 9.33
C GLN A 10 -7.06 4.53 8.69
N ARG A 11 -8.10 3.70 8.64
CA ARG A 11 -8.07 2.38 8.00
C ARG A 11 -8.11 2.54 6.48
N LEU A 12 -7.38 1.69 5.76
CA LEU A 12 -7.32 1.70 4.29
C LEU A 12 -8.26 0.63 3.73
N THR A 13 -9.57 0.81 3.92
CA THR A 13 -10.58 -0.21 3.58
C THR A 13 -10.53 -0.66 2.11
N GLU A 14 -10.26 0.25 1.18
CA GLU A 14 -10.12 -0.10 -0.25
C GLU A 14 -8.92 -1.02 -0.51
N VAL A 15 -7.78 -0.77 0.17
CA VAL A 15 -6.58 -1.61 0.07
C VAL A 15 -6.83 -2.98 0.69
N GLU A 16 -7.49 -3.03 1.85
CA GLU A 16 -7.82 -4.29 2.52
C GLU A 16 -8.74 -5.17 1.67
N ALA A 17 -9.73 -4.58 1.00
CA ALA A 17 -10.65 -5.32 0.13
C ALA A 17 -9.94 -6.06 -1.02
N CYS A 18 -8.79 -5.56 -1.49
CA CYS A 18 -7.96 -6.23 -2.48
C CYS A 18 -7.25 -7.49 -1.96
N LEU A 19 -7.04 -7.58 -0.64
CA LEU A 19 -6.20 -8.59 0.01
C LEU A 19 -7.01 -9.63 0.78
N THR A 20 -8.06 -9.20 1.49
CA THR A 20 -8.82 -10.09 2.38
C THR A 20 -9.67 -11.10 1.61
N GLY A 21 -9.70 -12.35 2.08
CA GLY A 21 -10.47 -13.42 1.45
C GLY A 21 -9.79 -14.09 0.25
N PHE A 22 -8.57 -13.65 -0.10
CA PHE A 22 -7.78 -14.22 -1.19
C PHE A 22 -6.47 -14.82 -0.67
N VAL A 23 -5.93 -15.78 -1.42
CA VAL A 23 -4.52 -16.18 -1.26
C VAL A 23 -3.66 -15.06 -1.83
N LEU A 24 -2.62 -14.65 -1.11
CA LEU A 24 -1.75 -13.59 -1.59
C LEU A 24 -0.99 -14.03 -2.84
N ASP A 25 -1.05 -13.20 -3.88
CA ASP A 25 -0.36 -13.35 -5.15
C ASP A 25 0.04 -11.96 -5.72
N GLU A 26 0.83 -11.95 -6.80
CA GLU A 26 1.32 -10.72 -7.43
C GLU A 26 0.20 -9.81 -7.95
N LYS A 27 -0.89 -10.39 -8.47
CA LYS A 27 -2.03 -9.61 -8.98
C LYS A 27 -2.70 -8.86 -7.83
N ARG A 28 -2.94 -9.52 -6.69
CA ARG A 28 -3.57 -8.90 -5.52
C ARG A 28 -2.71 -7.80 -4.91
N ILE A 29 -1.39 -7.99 -4.92
CA ILE A 29 -0.44 -6.95 -4.50
C ILE A 29 -0.58 -5.73 -5.41
N GLU A 30 -0.61 -5.91 -6.72
CA GLU A 30 -0.73 -4.81 -7.67
C GLU A 30 -2.09 -4.09 -7.55
N ASP A 31 -3.19 -4.84 -7.45
CA ASP A 31 -4.54 -4.28 -7.21
C ASP A 31 -4.54 -3.40 -5.94
N ALA A 32 -3.89 -3.87 -4.86
CA ALA A 32 -3.80 -3.15 -3.59
C ALA A 32 -2.89 -1.91 -3.68
N VAL A 33 -1.78 -1.98 -4.43
CA VAL A 33 -0.91 -0.81 -4.67
C VAL A 33 -1.66 0.28 -5.43
N GLN A 34 -2.44 -0.08 -6.46
CA GLN A 34 -3.22 0.89 -7.22
C GLN A 34 -4.28 1.59 -6.35
N ALA A 35 -4.99 0.83 -5.51
CA ALA A 35 -5.93 1.38 -4.54
C ALA A 35 -5.23 2.35 -3.57
N LEU A 36 -4.05 1.96 -3.07
CA LEU A 36 -3.26 2.78 -2.18
C LEU A 36 -2.76 4.08 -2.85
N ASN A 37 -2.23 3.97 -4.06
CA ASN A 37 -1.71 5.10 -4.84
C ASN A 37 -2.81 6.14 -5.07
N LYS A 38 -4.02 5.71 -5.43
CA LYS A 38 -5.20 6.57 -5.55
C LYS A 38 -5.49 7.35 -4.26
N ILE A 39 -5.55 6.67 -3.11
CA ILE A 39 -5.78 7.32 -1.80
C ILE A 39 -4.70 8.37 -1.50
N MET A 40 -3.43 8.05 -1.79
CA MET A 40 -2.32 8.97 -1.55
C MET A 40 -2.38 10.20 -2.47
N HIS A 41 -2.68 10.02 -3.75
CA HIS A 41 -2.82 11.14 -4.68
C HIS A 41 -3.97 12.07 -4.30
N GLU A 42 -5.11 11.53 -3.85
CA GLU A 42 -6.23 12.33 -3.35
C GLU A 42 -5.88 13.07 -2.06
N ALA A 43 -5.13 12.45 -1.14
CA ALA A 43 -4.83 13.02 0.17
C ALA A 43 -3.68 14.04 0.18
N ILE A 44 -2.64 13.82 -0.63
CA ILE A 44 -1.41 14.61 -0.62
C ILE A 44 -0.94 15.09 -1.99
N GLY A 45 -1.57 14.73 -3.11
CA GLY A 45 -1.07 15.02 -4.46
C GLY A 45 -0.79 16.51 -4.73
N GLY A 46 -1.50 17.43 -4.06
CA GLY A 46 -1.27 18.87 -4.15
C GLY A 46 -0.21 19.44 -3.20
N ARG A 47 0.40 18.63 -2.33
CA ARG A 47 1.41 19.08 -1.37
C ARG A 47 2.80 19.06 -2.00
N TRP A 48 3.63 20.03 -1.66
CA TRP A 48 5.04 20.09 -2.11
C TRP A 48 5.83 18.80 -1.78
N SER A 49 5.42 18.06 -0.74
CA SER A 49 6.06 16.82 -0.32
C SER A 49 5.59 15.57 -1.08
N ALA A 50 4.53 15.65 -1.89
CA ALA A 50 3.98 14.50 -2.61
C ALA A 50 5.00 13.76 -3.49
N PRO A 51 5.86 14.46 -4.26
CA PRO A 51 6.77 13.81 -5.21
C PRO A 51 7.74 12.81 -4.58
N TYR A 52 8.09 12.97 -3.30
CA TYR A 52 8.96 12.02 -2.61
C TYR A 52 8.19 11.09 -1.67
N LYS A 53 7.06 11.52 -1.08
CA LYS A 53 6.31 10.70 -0.12
C LYS A 53 5.51 9.58 -0.78
N ILE A 54 4.89 9.85 -1.92
CA ILE A 54 4.09 8.86 -2.64
C ILE A 54 4.95 7.67 -3.08
N PRO A 55 6.08 7.85 -3.81
CA PRO A 55 6.89 6.70 -4.25
C PRO A 55 7.49 5.93 -3.07
N VAL A 56 7.97 6.62 -2.02
CA VAL A 56 8.51 5.94 -0.82
C VAL A 56 7.46 5.05 -0.17
N PHE A 57 6.21 5.52 -0.04
CA PHE A 57 5.16 4.72 0.57
C PHE A 57 4.75 3.54 -0.31
N GLU A 58 4.73 3.72 -1.63
CA GLU A 58 4.49 2.64 -2.58
C GLU A 58 5.57 1.56 -2.50
N ASP A 59 6.85 1.96 -2.48
CA ASP A 59 7.98 1.03 -2.37
C ASP A 59 7.95 0.25 -1.06
N MET A 60 7.71 0.93 0.07
CA MET A 60 7.59 0.29 1.38
C MET A 60 6.45 -0.72 1.42
N PHE A 61 5.29 -0.36 0.86
CA PHE A 61 4.15 -1.27 0.79
C PHE A 61 4.46 -2.48 -0.09
N ARG A 62 5.02 -2.27 -1.29
CA ARG A 62 5.42 -3.36 -2.19
C ARG A 62 6.42 -4.30 -1.53
N GLN A 63 7.45 -3.76 -0.86
CA GLN A 63 8.44 -4.56 -0.15
C GLN A 63 7.79 -5.46 0.91
N MET A 64 6.97 -4.89 1.79
CA MET A 64 6.26 -5.63 2.84
C MET A 64 5.39 -6.75 2.27
N MET A 65 4.68 -6.48 1.17
CA MET A 65 3.82 -7.48 0.52
C MET A 65 4.62 -8.62 -0.12
N GLN A 66 5.79 -8.32 -0.70
CA GLN A 66 6.68 -9.32 -1.27
C GLN A 66 7.32 -10.20 -0.20
N GLU A 67 7.73 -9.62 0.92
CA GLU A 67 8.21 -10.36 2.10
C GLU A 67 7.13 -11.32 2.61
N THR A 68 5.90 -10.82 2.77
CA THR A 68 4.74 -11.65 3.17
C THR A 68 4.46 -12.77 2.17
N LEU A 69 4.56 -12.49 0.87
CA LEU A 69 4.36 -13.50 -0.18
C LEU A 69 5.46 -14.58 -0.13
N ALA A 70 6.70 -14.21 0.17
CA ALA A 70 7.81 -15.13 0.36
C ALA A 70 7.59 -16.03 1.59
N GLU A 71 7.18 -15.46 2.73
CA GLU A 71 6.84 -16.20 3.94
C GLU A 71 5.70 -17.18 3.70
N GLN A 72 4.64 -16.76 2.99
CA GLN A 72 3.53 -17.63 2.62
C GLN A 72 3.99 -18.85 1.79
N LYS A 73 4.97 -18.66 0.89
CA LYS A 73 5.54 -19.75 0.08
C LYS A 73 6.35 -20.73 0.94
N VAL A 74 7.06 -20.24 1.96
CA VAL A 74 7.81 -21.07 2.90
C VAL A 74 6.86 -21.88 3.79
N ALA A 75 5.81 -21.24 4.34
CA ALA A 75 4.85 -21.91 5.22
C ALA A 75 4.01 -23.00 4.54
N LYS A 76 3.96 -23.02 3.20
CA LYS A 76 3.26 -24.03 2.40
C LYS A 76 4.15 -25.22 2.01
N LYS A 77 5.45 -25.19 2.29
CA LYS A 77 6.38 -26.32 2.10
C LYS A 77 6.46 -27.17 3.36
#